data_AF-A0A699VLI2-F1
#
_entry.id   AF-A0A699VLI2-F1
#
_cell.length_a   1.000
_cell.length_b   1.000
_cell.length_c   1.000
_cell.angle_alpha   90.00
_cell.angle_beta   90.00
_cell.angle_gamma   90.00
#
_symmetry.space_group_name_H-M   'P 1'
#
loop_
_entity.id
_entity.type
_entity.pdbx_description
1 polymer ?
#
loop_
_entity_poly.entity_id
_entity_poly.type
_entity_poly.pdbx_seq_one_letter_code
_entity_poly.pdbx_strand_id
1 'polypeptide(L)'
;GEFHLTGPEIVQETTEKIVQIKQRIQVARDRQKSYADLKPVPLDGLHFDDKLQFVEEPIKIIDRKIKRLRNSRVPIVKVRWNSKRGP
;
A
#
# COMPACT_ATOMS: atom_id res chain seq x y z
N GLY A 1 -16.37 -8.46 -37.77
CA GLY A 1 -17.43 -9.43 -38.07
C GLY A 1 -18.49 -9.26 -37.02
N GLU A 2 -19.74 -9.01 -37.42
CA GLU A 2 -20.86 -8.98 -36.47
C GLU A 2 -21.17 -10.41 -36.03
N PHE A 3 -21.10 -10.65 -34.71
CA PHE A 3 -21.55 -11.92 -34.14
C PHE A 3 -23.08 -11.93 -34.16
N HIS A 4 -23.69 -12.79 -34.98
CA HIS A 4 -25.13 -13.00 -34.99
C HIS A 4 -25.50 -13.98 -33.87
N LEU A 5 -25.66 -13.46 -32.66
CA LEU A 5 -26.06 -14.25 -31.49
C LEU A 5 -27.53 -14.66 -31.63
N THR A 6 -27.83 -15.93 -31.37
CA THR A 6 -29.21 -16.43 -31.33
C THR A 6 -29.89 -16.09 -30.01
N GLY A 7 -31.23 -16.12 -29.97
CA GLY A 7 -32.00 -15.80 -28.76
C GLY A 7 -31.52 -16.48 -27.46
N PRO A 8 -31.25 -17.80 -27.45
CA PRO A 8 -30.74 -18.51 -26.27
C PRO A 8 -29.35 -18.03 -25.82
N GLU A 9 -28.48 -17.71 -26.77
CA GLU A 9 -27.10 -17.27 -26.53
C GLU A 9 -27.06 -15.88 -25.89
N ILE A 10 -27.95 -14.98 -26.33
CA ILE A 10 -28.14 -13.66 -25.74
C ILE A 10 -28.60 -13.79 -24.27
N VAL A 11 -29.53 -14.70 -23.98
CA VAL A 11 -30.03 -14.93 -22.62
C VAL A 11 -28.92 -15.46 -21.71
N GLN A 12 -28.11 -16.40 -22.20
CA GLN A 12 -26.99 -16.93 -21.42
C GLN A 12 -25.93 -15.86 -21.15
N GLU A 13 -25.50 -15.13 -22.18
CA GLU A 13 -24.49 -14.07 -22.04
C GLU A 13 -24.95 -12.97 -21.08
N THR A 14 -26.21 -12.54 -21.18
CA THR A 14 -26.78 -11.53 -20.27
C THR A 14 -26.86 -12.04 -18.84
N THR A 15 -27.20 -13.31 -18.63
CA THR A 15 -27.21 -13.93 -17.30
C THR A 15 -25.82 -13.93 -16.69
N GLU A 16 -24.80 -14.32 -17.44
CA GLU A 16 -23.41 -14.29 -17.00
C GLU A 16 -22.95 -12.87 -16.66
N LYS A 17 -23.27 -11.88 -17.50
CA LYS A 17 -22.97 -10.47 -17.22
C LYS A 17 -23.67 -9.95 -15.97
N ILE A 18 -24.93 -10.32 -15.73
CA ILE A 18 -25.66 -9.95 -14.51
C ILE A 18 -24.96 -10.53 -13.28
N VAL A 19 -24.52 -11.79 -13.33
CA VAL A 19 -23.76 -12.41 -12.24
C VAL A 19 -22.45 -11.64 -11.98
N GLN A 20 -21.68 -11.32 -13.02
CA GLN A 20 -20.44 -10.54 -12.88
C GLN A 20 -20.68 -9.16 -12.27
N ILE A 21 -21.73 -8.45 -12.70
CA ILE A 21 -22.08 -7.13 -12.16
C ILE A 21 -22.41 -7.25 -10.67
N LYS A 22 -23.22 -8.23 -10.27
CA LYS A 22 -23.56 -8.48 -8.87
C LYS A 22 -22.31 -8.75 -8.02
N GLN A 23 -21.40 -9.59 -8.50
CA GLN A 23 -20.15 -9.88 -7.80
C GLN A 23 -19.30 -8.62 -7.62
N ARG A 24 -19.14 -7.80 -8.66
CA ARG A 24 -18.38 -6.55 -8.59
C ARG A 24 -18.99 -5.57 -7.58
N ILE A 25 -20.31 -5.44 -7.56
CA ILE A 25 -21.02 -4.60 -6.59
C ILE A 25 -20.78 -5.11 -5.17
N GLN A 26 -20.84 -6.43 -4.95
CA GLN A 26 -20.61 -7.01 -3.63
C GLN A 26 -19.18 -6.75 -3.14
N VAL A 27 -18.18 -7.01 -4.00
CA VAL A 27 -16.77 -6.74 -3.68
C VAL A 27 -16.54 -5.26 -3.36
N ALA A 28 -17.16 -4.34 -4.09
CA ALA A 28 -17.07 -2.91 -3.81
C ALA A 28 -17.67 -2.54 -2.45
N ARG A 29 -18.83 -3.12 -2.10
CA ARG A 29 -19.48 -2.92 -0.80
C ARG A 29 -18.65 -3.47 0.35
N ASP A 30 -18.11 -4.67 0.20
CA ASP A 30 -17.28 -5.30 1.23
C ASP A 30 -16.00 -4.48 1.47
N ARG A 31 -15.40 -3.92 0.41
CA ARG A 31 -14.27 -2.98 0.53
C ARG A 31 -14.67 -1.70 1.28
N GLN A 32 -15.80 -1.09 0.94
CA GLN A 32 -16.29 0.11 1.64
C GLN A 32 -16.56 -0.16 3.12
N LYS A 33 -17.18 -1.30 3.43
CA LYS A 33 -17.42 -1.72 4.80
C LYS A 33 -16.12 -1.93 5.55
N SER A 34 -15.16 -2.65 4.95
CA SER A 34 -13.83 -2.81 5.51
C SER A 34 -13.17 -1.46 5.81
N TYR A 35 -13.27 -0.46 4.94
CA TYR A 35 -12.70 0.87 5.21
C TYR A 35 -13.41 1.60 6.35
N ALA A 36 -14.73 1.47 6.46
CA ALA A 36 -15.49 2.07 7.55
C ALA A 36 -15.20 1.41 8.90
N ASP A 37 -14.91 0.11 8.90
CA ASP A 37 -14.59 -0.66 10.10
C ASP A 37 -13.12 -0.46 10.57
N LEU A 38 -12.23 0.10 9.72
CA LEU A 38 -10.86 0.40 10.12
C LEU A 38 -10.84 1.53 11.16
N LYS A 39 -10.15 1.27 12.28
CA LYS A 39 -9.83 2.33 13.24
C LYS A 39 -8.88 3.34 12.57
N PRO A 40 -9.17 4.65 12.66
CA PRO A 40 -8.24 5.66 12.17
C PRO A 40 -6.88 5.47 12.83
N VAL A 41 -5.83 5.34 12.03
CA VAL A 41 -4.46 5.41 12.55
C VAL A 41 -4.23 6.86 12.96
N PRO A 42 -3.86 7.13 14.22
CA PRO A 42 -3.53 8.49 14.62
C PRO A 42 -2.39 9.01 13.74
N LEU A 43 -2.63 10.13 13.05
CA LEU A 43 -1.59 10.80 12.27
C LEU A 43 -0.59 11.53 13.18
N ASP A 44 -0.90 11.65 14.48
CA ASP A 44 -0.08 12.32 15.47
C ASP A 44 1.33 11.72 15.53
N GLY A 45 2.29 12.50 15.04
CA GLY A 45 3.70 12.17 15.06
C GLY A 45 4.20 11.33 13.89
N LEU A 46 3.37 11.04 12.87
CA LEU A 46 3.82 10.56 11.57
C LEU A 46 4.24 11.75 10.71
N HIS A 47 5.44 11.71 10.13
CA HIS A 47 5.91 12.74 9.20
C HIS A 47 5.66 12.26 7.77
N PHE A 48 4.97 13.08 6.99
CA PHE A 48 4.76 12.87 5.56
C PHE A 48 5.36 14.05 4.80
N ASP A 49 5.95 13.78 3.62
CA ASP A 49 6.41 14.84 2.72
C ASP A 49 5.25 15.48 1.94
N ASP A 50 5.57 16.48 1.11
CA ASP A 50 4.59 17.17 0.25
C ASP A 50 3.87 16.24 -0.75
N LYS A 51 4.38 15.01 -0.93
CA LYS A 51 3.80 13.97 -1.78
C LYS A 51 3.04 12.91 -0.97
N LEU A 52 2.81 13.16 0.32
CA LEU A 52 2.16 12.26 1.27
C LEU A 52 2.89 10.92 1.45
N GLN A 53 4.20 10.87 1.17
CA GLN A 53 5.02 9.70 1.42
C GLN A 53 5.50 9.72 2.87
N PHE A 54 5.44 8.58 3.55
CA PHE A 54 5.95 8.46 4.91
C PHE A 54 7.48 8.64 4.91
N VAL A 55 7.96 9.60 5.70
CA VAL A 55 9.38 9.90 5.84
C VAL A 55 9.88 9.31 7.16
N GLU A 56 10.73 8.28 7.07
CA GLU A 56 11.46 7.80 8.24
C GLU A 56 12.61 8.74 8.58
N GLU A 57 12.51 9.42 9.72
CA GLU A 57 13.57 10.30 10.20
C GLU A 57 14.62 9.55 11.04
N PRO A 58 15.92 9.75 10.78
CA PRO A 58 16.97 9.27 11.66
C PRO A 58 16.98 10.09 12.96
N ILE A 59 16.83 9.43 14.10
CA ILE A 59 16.80 10.10 15.41
C ILE A 59 18.21 10.57 15.79
N LYS A 60 19.19 9.66 15.73
CA LYS A 60 20.59 9.98 16.08
C LYS A 60 21.55 8.89 15.65
N ILE A 61 22.81 9.27 15.47
CA ILE A 61 23.93 8.32 15.37
C ILE A 61 24.20 7.77 16.78
N ILE A 62 24.15 6.45 16.92
CA ILE A 62 24.38 5.76 18.19
C ILE A 62 25.80 5.22 18.32
N ASP A 63 26.50 5.03 17.20
CA ASP A 63 27.88 4.55 17.21
C ASP A 63 28.62 4.93 15.92
N ARG A 64 29.95 5.00 15.98
CA ARG A 64 30.84 5.31 14.85
C ARG A 64 32.08 4.43 14.89
N LYS A 65 32.40 3.79 13.77
CA LYS A 65 33.61 2.99 13.57
C LYS A 65 34.35 3.43 12.31
N ILE A 66 35.62 3.76 12.44
CA ILE A 66 36.46 4.05 11.27
C ILE A 66 37.06 2.75 10.74
N LYS A 67 36.83 2.43 9.46
CA LYS A 67 37.57 1.39 8.75
C LYS A 67 38.71 2.02 7.97
N ARG A 68 39.93 1.53 8.18
CA ARG A 68 41.09 1.88 7.35
C ARG A 68 41.19 0.91 6.18
N LEU A 69 41.30 1.47 4.99
CA LEU A 69 41.63 0.78 3.75
C LEU A 69 43.05 1.19 3.33
N ARG A 70 43.55 0.61 2.24
CA ARG A 70 44.94 0.78 1.77
C ARG A 70 45.39 2.25 1.71
N ASN A 71 44.53 3.12 1.16
CA ASN A 71 44.84 4.54 0.96
C ASN A 71 43.76 5.48 1.55
N SER A 72 42.82 4.98 2.35
CA SER A 72 41.69 5.79 2.82
C SER A 72 41.15 5.35 4.18
N ARG A 73 40.34 6.22 4.80
CA ARG A 73 39.62 5.92 6.04
C ARG A 73 38.15 6.24 5.83
N VAL A 74 37.27 5.26 6.04
CA VAL A 74 35.83 5.40 5.85
C VAL A 74 35.15 5.31 7.23
N PRO A 75 34.44 6.36 7.68
CA PRO A 75 33.62 6.28 8.87
C PRO A 75 32.33 5.50 8.55
N ILE A 76 32.09 4.43 9.29
CA ILE A 76 30.82 3.70 9.32
C ILE A 76 30.07 4.17 10.56
N VAL A 77 28.80 4.53 10.40
CA VAL A 77 27.96 5.02 11.49
C VAL A 77 26.77 4.10 11.69
N LYS A 78 26.40 3.84 12.94
CA LYS A 78 25.17 3.15 13.31
C LYS A 78 24.14 4.21 13.66
N VAL A 79 22.98 4.18 13.01
CA VAL A 79 21.91 5.18 13.19
C VAL A 79 20.72 4.53 13.87
N ARG A 80 20.12 5.22 14.84
CA ARG A 80 18.81 4.89 15.39
C ARG A 80 17.74 5.57 14.53
N TRP A 81 16.86 4.78 13.94
CA TRP A 81 15.72 5.24 13.16
C TRP A 81 14.48 5.40 14.04
N ASN A 82 13.57 6.29 13.64
CA ASN A 82 12.30 6.50 14.31
C ASN A 82 11.24 5.51 13.79
N SER A 83 11.18 4.31 14.37
CA SER A 83 10.11 3.36 14.03
C SER A 83 8.86 3.69 14.84
N LYS A 84 8.10 4.69 14.40
CA LYS A 84 6.72 4.87 14.88
C LYS A 84 5.79 3.97 14.07
N ARG A 85 5.99 2.66 14.17
CA ARG A 85 4.95 1.73 13.75
C ARG A 85 3.96 1.61 14.89
N GLY A 86 2.69 1.82 14.58
CA GLY A 86 1.59 1.57 15.51
C GLY A 86 1.59 0.11 16.01
N PRO A 87 0.81 -0.18 17.07
CA PRO A 87 0.69 -1.51 17.65
C PRO A 87 0.21 -2.58 16.64
#